data_AF-A0A429P9Q1-F1
#
_entry.id   AF-A0A429P9Q1-F1
#
_cell.length_a   1.000
_cell.length_b   1.000
_cell.length_c   1.000
_cell.angle_alpha   90.00
_cell.angle_beta   90.00
_cell.angle_gamma   90.00
#
_symmetry.space_group_name_H-M   'P 1'
#
loop_
_entity.id
_entity.type
_entity.pdbx_description
1 polymer ?
#
loop_
_entity_poly.entity_id
_entity_poly.type
_entity_poly.pdbx_seq_one_letter_code
_entity_poly.pdbx_strand_id
1 'polypeptide(L)' 'MRALVYHGPGKIAWDKVMDPVIEDPTDALVRVDATTVCGTDLHILRGELPEVKPGT' A
#
# COMPACT_ATOMS: atom_id res chain seq x y z
N MET A 1 8.79 7.35 4.83
CA MET A 1 9.37 6.20 4.09
C MET A 1 8.94 6.19 2.62
N ARG A 2 9.49 5.29 1.79
CA ARG A 2 9.06 5.09 0.39
C ARG A 2 8.03 3.96 0.32
N ALA A 3 6.91 4.14 -0.39
CA ALA A 3 5.85 3.16 -0.52
C ALA A 3 5.28 3.11 -1.95
N LEU A 4 4.77 1.97 -2.37
CA LEU A 4 4.04 1.83 -3.64
C LEU A 4 2.57 2.18 -3.37
N VAL A 5 2.09 3.28 -3.95
CA VAL A 5 0.76 3.85 -3.69
C VAL A 5 -0.13 3.70 -4.91
N TYR A 6 -1.39 3.35 -4.67
CA TYR A 6 -2.43 3.28 -5.69
C TYR A 6 -3.10 4.65 -5.86
N HIS A 7 -3.17 5.14 -7.10
CA HIS A 7 -3.76 6.44 -7.48
C HIS A 7 -4.98 6.29 -8.40
N GLY A 8 -5.56 5.09 -8.47
CA GLY A 8 -6.69 4.77 -9.34
C GLY A 8 -6.33 3.76 -10.44
N PRO A 9 -7.31 3.37 -11.28
CA PRO A 9 -7.14 2.29 -12.25
C PRO A 9 -5.94 2.54 -13.18
N GLY A 10 -5.02 1.58 -13.22
CA GLY A 10 -3.78 1.62 -14.00
C GLY A 10 -2.72 2.59 -13.48
N LYS A 11 -2.94 3.24 -12.33
CA LYS A 11 -2.06 4.28 -11.79
C LYS A 11 -1.52 3.85 -10.43
N ILE A 12 -0.28 3.40 -10.43
CA ILE A 12 0.51 3.15 -9.22
C ILE A 12 1.83 3.90 -9.31
N ALA A 13 2.30 4.45 -8.20
CA ALA A 13 3.55 5.20 -8.17
C ALA A 13 4.32 4.94 -6.88
N TRP A 14 5.63 5.19 -6.93
CA TRP A 14 6.47 5.18 -5.74
C TRP A 14 6.45 6.57 -5.10
N ASP A 15 5.81 6.67 -3.95
CA ASP A 15 5.64 7.91 -3.23
C ASP A 15 6.51 7.96 -1.97
N LYS A 16 6.76 9.18 -1.48
CA LYS A 16 7.33 9.40 -0.16
C LYS A 16 6.20 9.69 0.82
N VAL A 17 5.95 8.76 1.72
CA VAL A 17 4.92 8.83 2.77
C VAL A 17 5.56 9.08 4.14
N MET A 18 4.76 9.38 5.16
CA MET A 18 5.25 9.49 6.54
C MET A 18 5.76 8.14 7.04
N ASP A 19 6.69 8.15 8.01
CA ASP A 19 7.09 6.91 8.67
C ASP A 19 5.94 6.43 9.58
N PRO A 20 5.67 5.11 9.65
CA PRO A 20 4.61 4.58 10.48
C PRO A 20 4.92 4.80 11.95
N VAL A 21 3.88 5.00 12.74
CA VAL A 21 3.95 5.16 14.19
C VAL A 21 3.08 4.10 14.85
N ILE A 22 3.40 3.74 16.10
CA ILE A 22 2.56 2.85 16.91
C ILE A 22 1.33 3.65 17.36
N GLU A 23 0.13 3.17 17.04
CA GLU A 23 -1.13 3.80 17.43
C GLU A 23 -1.75 3.09 18.62
N ASP A 24 -1.72 1.75 18.62
CA ASP A 24 -2.25 0.91 19.69
C ASP A 24 -1.15 0.08 20.39
N PRO A 25 -1.33 -0.30 21.68
CA PRO A 25 -0.33 -1.09 22.42
C PRO A 25 -0.01 -2.47 21.81
N THR A 26 -0.84 -2.94 20.90
CA THR A 26 -0.69 -4.24 20.21
C THR A 26 0.05 -4.16 18.89
N ASP A 27 0.41 -2.95 18.43
CA ASP A 27 1.07 -2.78 17.14
C ASP A 27 2.56 -3.15 17.19
N ALA A 28 3.11 -3.50 16.03
CA ALA A 28 4.54 -3.69 15.83
C ALA A 28 4.99 -2.99 14.55
N LEU A 29 6.08 -2.23 14.64
CA LEU A 29 6.75 -1.68 13.47
C LEU A 29 7.77 -2.67 12.92
N VAL A 30 7.56 -3.11 11.68
CA VAL A 30 8.41 -4.10 11.01
C VAL A 30 9.16 -3.44 9.87
N ARG A 31 10.48 -3.58 9.84
CA ARG A 31 11.30 -3.20 8.68
C ARG A 31 11.17 -4.29 7.61
N VAL A 32 10.55 -3.95 6.48
CA VAL A 32 10.39 -4.85 5.34
C VAL A 32 11.75 -5.09 4.66
N ASP A 33 12.19 -6.34 4.62
CA ASP A 33 13.40 -6.76 3.89
C ASP A 33 13.06 -7.18 2.45
N ALA A 34 11.98 -7.94 2.29
CA ALA A 34 11.42 -8.33 1.00
C ALA A 34 9.90 -8.39 1.05
N THR A 35 9.26 -8.15 -0.10
CA THR A 35 7.82 -8.36 -0.31
C THR A 35 7.60 -8.84 -1.75
N THR A 36 6.43 -9.39 -2.02
CA THR A 36 6.06 -9.97 -3.31
C THR A 36 4.73 -9.42 -3.80
N VAL A 37 4.46 -9.55 -5.10
CA VAL A 37 3.17 -9.22 -5.69
C VAL A 37 2.25 -10.44 -5.62
N CYS A 38 1.02 -10.25 -5.12
CA CYS A 38 -0.05 -11.23 -5.11
C CYS A 38 -0.97 -11.03 -6.34
N GLY A 39 -1.70 -12.07 -6.75
CA GLY A 39 -2.70 -11.94 -7.82
C GLY A 39 -3.77 -10.89 -7.53
N THR A 40 -4.16 -10.72 -6.25
CA THR A 40 -5.12 -9.70 -5.81
C THR A 40 -4.66 -8.27 -6.12
N ASP A 41 -3.35 -8.01 -6.11
CA ASP A 41 -2.80 -6.68 -6.43
C ASP A 41 -3.11 -6.28 -7.87
N LEU A 42 -3.23 -7.25 -8.79
CA LEU A 42 -3.60 -7.00 -10.18
C LEU A 42 -5.07 -6.57 -10.31
N HIS A 43 -5.95 -7.11 -9.46
CA HIS A 43 -7.35 -6.70 -9.39
C HIS A 43 -7.48 -5.27 -8.83
N ILE A 44 -6.67 -4.93 -7.82
CA ILE A 44 -6.55 -3.55 -7.31
C ILE A 44 -6.09 -2.60 -8.41
N LEU A 45 -5.02 -2.97 -9.12
CA LEU A 45 -4.46 -2.14 -10.19
C LEU A 45 -5.48 -1.86 -11.30
N ARG A 46 -6.36 -2.81 -11.61
CA ARG A 46 -7.43 -2.63 -12.60
C ARG A 46 -8.63 -1.85 -12.08
N GLY A 47 -8.69 -1.56 -10.78
CA GLY A 47 -9.81 -0.88 -10.14
C GLY A 47 -11.04 -1.75 -9.95
N GLU A 48 -10.86 -3.07 -9.87
CA GLU A 48 -11.96 -4.04 -9.73
C GLU A 48 -12.43 -4.21 -8.28
N LEU A 49 -11.69 -3.66 -7.32
CA LEU A 49 -12.00 -3.71 -5.89
C LEU A 49 -12.45 -2.31 -5.39
N PRO A 50 -13.76 -2.04 -5.28
CA PRO A 50 -14.28 -0.71 -4.96
C PRO A 50 -13.97 -0.23 -3.53
N GLU A 51 -13.63 -1.14 -2.62
CA GLU A 51 -13.22 -0.81 -1.25
C GLU A 51 -11.83 -0.15 -1.20
N VAL A 52 -11.00 -0.35 -2.22
CA VAL A 52 -9.65 0.20 -2.28
C VAL A 52 -9.68 1.64 -2.80
N LYS A 53 -9.30 2.58 -1.94
CA LYS A 53 -9.31 4.02 -2.23
C LYS A 53 -7.95 4.47 -2.76
N PRO A 54 -7.91 5.43 -3.70
CA PRO A 54 -6.66 6.08 -4.08
C PRO A 54 -6.01 6.86 -2.92
N GLY A 55 -4.69 6.79 -2.80
CA GLY A 55 -3.88 7.68 -1.95
C GLY A 55 -3.92 7.43 -0.45
N THR A 56 -4.32 6.23 0.00
CA THR A 56 -4.20 5.82 1.41
C THR A 56 -2.75 5.66 1.85
#